data_AF-A0A662N8Y9-F1
#
_entry.id   AF-A0A662N8Y9-F1
#
_cell.length_a   1.000
_cell.length_b   1.000
_cell.length_c   1.000
_cell.angle_alpha   90.00
_cell.angle_beta   90.00
_cell.angle_gamma   90.00
#
_symmetry.space_group_name_H-M   'P 1'
#
loop_
_entity.id
_entity.type
_entity.pdbx_description
1 polymer ?
#
loop_
_entity_poly.entity_id
_entity_poly.type
_entity_poly.pdbx_seq_one_letter_code
_entity_poly.pdbx_strand_id
1 'polypeptide(L)'
;MEKIHVLVWSELTEPKDIYPNGINGAIASYLSKFSDLKVKTSQFPDPEQGLSRDLLQWCDVLIWFGHAKHKDVSDENVERIVERVWDGMGFIPLHSSHLSRPLISLLGRTCRIGSWDEDGMPEKLYVIEDHPITEGVENFILPHTETYGEPFDVPPPESILFISIFHDGTIFKSGVTWRRKKGRIFYFRPGHETYPIFYEEKVLEIIRRGVYWASFSL
;
A
#
# COMPACT_ATOMS: atom_id res chain seq x y z
N MET A 1 -25.29 -4.40 4.42
CA MET A 1 -24.08 -3.92 5.13
C MET A 1 -23.79 -2.51 4.65
N GLU A 2 -23.29 -1.64 5.53
CA GLU A 2 -22.77 -0.35 5.10
C GLU A 2 -21.57 -0.56 4.17
N LYS A 3 -21.38 0.33 3.20
CA LYS A 3 -20.29 0.24 2.23
C LYS A 3 -18.98 0.65 2.89
N ILE A 4 -17.88 -0.02 2.52
CA ILE A 4 -16.54 0.39 2.96
C ILE A 4 -16.10 1.59 2.12
N HIS A 5 -15.76 2.69 2.78
CA HIS A 5 -15.24 3.90 2.16
C HIS A 5 -13.72 3.81 2.00
N VAL A 6 -13.27 3.78 0.75
CA VAL A 6 -11.85 3.65 0.41
C VAL A 6 -11.34 4.95 -0.19
N LEU A 7 -10.26 5.49 0.37
CA LEU A 7 -9.53 6.60 -0.23
C LEU A 7 -8.22 6.08 -0.82
N VAL A 8 -7.99 6.34 -2.11
CA VAL A 8 -6.74 5.99 -2.80
C VAL A 8 -5.95 7.26 -3.05
N TRP A 9 -4.86 7.43 -2.29
CA TRP A 9 -3.98 8.59 -2.37
C TRP A 9 -2.74 8.26 -3.23
N SER A 10 -2.40 9.13 -4.18
CA SER A 10 -1.14 9.04 -4.96
C SER A 10 -0.36 10.35 -4.95
N GLU A 11 0.96 10.23 -4.91
CA GLU A 11 1.90 11.35 -5.07
C GLU A 11 1.93 11.93 -6.49
N LEU A 12 1.50 11.16 -7.49
CA LEU A 12 1.55 11.47 -8.92
C LEU A 12 2.98 11.65 -9.47
N THR A 13 3.88 10.74 -9.12
CA THR A 13 5.24 10.67 -9.68
C THR A 13 5.37 9.70 -10.85
N GLU A 14 4.34 8.88 -11.07
CA GLU A 14 4.28 7.88 -12.12
C GLU A 14 4.27 8.47 -13.55
N PRO A 15 4.91 7.80 -14.53
CA PRO A 15 4.85 8.19 -15.94
C PRO A 15 3.41 8.11 -16.50
N LYS A 16 2.96 9.16 -17.18
CA LYS A 16 1.58 9.26 -17.71
C LYS A 16 1.29 8.31 -18.87
N ASP A 17 2.31 7.86 -19.58
CA ASP A 17 2.20 6.86 -20.64
C ASP A 17 1.88 5.46 -20.09
N ILE A 18 2.23 5.19 -18.83
CA ILE A 18 1.88 3.95 -18.11
C ILE A 18 0.58 4.16 -17.31
N TYR A 19 0.52 5.25 -16.54
CA TYR A 19 -0.58 5.58 -15.65
C TYR A 19 -1.21 6.93 -16.04
N PRO A 20 -2.05 6.96 -17.11
CA PRO A 20 -2.62 8.21 -17.63
C PRO A 20 -3.52 8.95 -16.63
N ASN A 21 -4.12 8.22 -15.68
CA ASN A 21 -4.97 8.75 -14.61
C ASN A 21 -4.32 8.58 -13.22
N GLY A 22 -3.01 8.34 -13.18
CA GLY A 22 -2.28 8.00 -11.97
C GLY A 22 -2.52 6.57 -11.45
N ILE A 23 -1.65 6.13 -10.56
CA ILE A 23 -1.73 4.85 -9.84
C ILE A 23 -3.00 4.80 -9.00
N ASN A 24 -3.35 5.92 -8.36
CA ASN A 24 -4.62 6.03 -7.63
C ASN A 24 -5.82 5.78 -8.54
N GLY A 25 -5.82 6.31 -9.77
CA GLY A 25 -6.85 6.07 -10.76
C GLY A 25 -6.95 4.61 -11.21
N ALA A 26 -5.81 3.94 -11.45
CA ALA A 26 -5.76 2.53 -11.82
C ALA A 26 -6.38 1.63 -10.73
N ILE A 27 -5.93 1.80 -9.48
CA ILE A 27 -6.46 1.06 -8.33
C ILE A 27 -7.94 1.38 -8.10
N ALA A 28 -8.31 2.66 -8.12
CA ALA A 28 -9.70 3.08 -7.90
C ALA A 28 -10.64 2.53 -8.98
N SER A 29 -10.20 2.46 -10.24
CA SER A 29 -11.00 1.87 -11.33
C SER A 29 -11.33 0.40 -11.08
N TYR A 30 -10.36 -0.38 -10.58
CA TYR A 30 -10.60 -1.78 -10.21
C TYR A 30 -11.56 -1.89 -9.01
N LEU A 31 -11.26 -1.19 -7.92
CA LEU A 31 -12.07 -1.25 -6.69
C LEU A 31 -13.51 -0.74 -6.88
N SER A 32 -13.73 0.21 -7.80
CA SER A 32 -15.08 0.73 -8.08
C SER A 32 -16.01 -0.29 -8.75
N LYS A 33 -15.49 -1.45 -9.20
CA LYS A 33 -16.31 -2.54 -9.75
C LYS A 33 -17.12 -3.27 -8.65
N PHE A 34 -16.74 -3.11 -7.39
CA PHE A 34 -17.33 -3.84 -6.26
C PHE A 34 -18.38 -2.97 -5.56
N SER A 35 -19.63 -3.40 -5.58
CA SER A 35 -20.79 -2.57 -5.18
C SER A 35 -20.82 -2.20 -3.69
N ASP A 36 -20.13 -2.96 -2.87
CA ASP A 36 -19.94 -2.82 -1.43
C ASP A 36 -18.77 -1.90 -1.05
N LEU A 37 -17.98 -1.45 -2.04
CA LEU A 37 -16.97 -0.41 -1.87
C LEU A 37 -17.50 0.94 -2.38
N LYS A 38 -17.12 2.02 -1.70
CA LYS A 38 -17.27 3.39 -2.20
C LYS A 38 -15.90 4.02 -2.26
N VAL A 39 -15.40 4.25 -3.47
CA VAL A 39 -14.01 4.63 -3.69
C VAL A 39 -13.91 6.09 -4.07
N LYS A 40 -12.94 6.79 -3.50
CA LYS A 40 -12.49 8.12 -3.93
C LYS A 40 -10.99 8.10 -4.15
N THR A 41 -10.52 9.02 -4.98
CA THR A 41 -9.10 9.32 -5.13
C THR A 41 -8.79 10.68 -4.54
N SER A 42 -7.58 10.85 -4.02
CA SER A 42 -6.97 12.15 -3.79
C SER A 42 -5.47 12.06 -4.11
N GLN A 43 -4.79 13.20 -4.10
CA GLN A 43 -3.43 13.29 -4.59
C GLN A 43 -2.66 14.45 -3.98
N PHE A 44 -1.33 14.35 -4.01
CA PHE A 44 -0.43 15.34 -3.40
C PHE A 44 -0.68 16.80 -3.86
N PRO A 45 -1.00 17.10 -5.14
CA PRO A 45 -1.25 18.49 -5.58
C PRO A 45 -2.60 19.09 -5.13
N ASP A 46 -3.51 18.29 -4.58
CA ASP A 46 -4.82 18.78 -4.13
C ASP A 46 -4.68 19.72 -2.92
N PRO A 47 -5.69 20.57 -2.62
CA PRO A 47 -5.73 21.33 -1.36
C PRO A 47 -5.50 20.43 -0.14
N GLU A 48 -4.73 20.93 0.83
CA GLU A 48 -4.28 20.15 1.99
C GLU A 48 -3.58 18.83 1.62
N GLN A 49 -2.94 18.78 0.44
CA GLN A 49 -2.29 17.60 -0.11
C GLN A 49 -3.25 16.42 -0.31
N GLY A 50 -4.56 16.68 -0.46
CA GLY A 50 -5.58 15.63 -0.61
C GLY A 50 -5.92 14.91 0.70
N LEU A 51 -5.63 15.52 1.85
CA LEU A 51 -5.72 14.93 3.19
C LEU A 51 -6.51 15.81 4.18
N SER A 52 -7.57 16.45 3.69
CA SER A 52 -8.49 17.22 4.52
C SER A 52 -9.14 16.36 5.61
N ARG A 53 -9.51 16.99 6.74
CA ARG A 53 -10.16 16.31 7.87
C ARG A 53 -11.44 15.58 7.46
N ASP A 54 -12.30 16.24 6.67
CA ASP A 54 -13.57 15.67 6.22
C ASP A 54 -13.37 14.42 5.36
N LEU A 55 -12.34 14.43 4.50
CA LEU A 55 -12.05 13.29 3.63
C LEU A 55 -11.52 12.10 4.43
N LEU A 56 -10.64 12.33 5.41
CA LEU A 56 -10.13 11.28 6.29
C LEU A 56 -11.19 10.79 7.29
N GLN A 57 -12.16 11.62 7.67
CA GLN A 57 -13.31 11.20 8.48
C GLN A 57 -14.27 10.32 7.68
N TRP A 58 -14.45 10.61 6.39
CA TRP A 58 -15.23 9.78 5.47
C TRP A 58 -14.55 8.42 5.20
N CYS A 59 -13.23 8.35 5.29
CA CYS A 59 -12.41 7.20 4.91
C CYS A 59 -12.36 6.11 6.00
N ASP A 60 -12.70 4.88 5.62
CA ASP A 60 -12.51 3.67 6.44
C ASP A 60 -11.15 3.04 6.18
N VAL A 61 -10.68 3.04 4.92
CA VAL A 61 -9.37 2.50 4.52
C VAL A 61 -8.64 3.45 3.58
N LEU A 62 -7.45 3.87 3.99
CA LEU A 62 -6.55 4.70 3.20
C LEU A 62 -5.51 3.82 2.49
N ILE A 63 -5.55 3.79 1.16
CA ILE A 63 -4.48 3.25 0.32
C ILE A 63 -3.52 4.38 -0.03
N TRP A 64 -2.22 4.13 0.05
CA TRP A 64 -1.20 5.15 -0.11
C TRP A 64 -0.09 4.68 -1.06
N PHE A 65 0.14 5.48 -2.11
CA PHE A 65 1.34 5.40 -2.94
C PHE A 65 2.10 6.73 -2.91
N GLY A 66 3.41 6.69 -2.63
CA GLY A 66 4.31 7.81 -2.84
C GLY A 66 5.76 7.35 -2.93
N HIS A 67 6.64 8.20 -3.46
CA HIS A 67 8.03 7.84 -3.72
C HIS A 67 9.01 9.00 -3.46
N ALA A 68 8.93 10.09 -4.21
CA ALA A 68 9.93 11.15 -4.23
C ALA A 68 9.66 12.29 -3.25
N LYS A 69 8.41 12.53 -2.86
CA LYS A 69 7.96 13.70 -2.08
C LYS A 69 7.51 13.35 -0.67
N HIS A 70 7.95 12.21 -0.14
CA HIS A 70 7.64 11.80 1.23
C HIS A 70 7.90 12.89 2.27
N LYS A 71 9.03 13.59 2.15
CA LYS A 71 9.43 14.67 3.08
C LYS A 71 8.54 15.90 2.99
N ASP A 72 7.83 16.08 1.89
CA ASP A 72 7.02 17.26 1.62
C ASP A 72 5.59 17.12 2.16
N VAL A 73 5.15 15.91 2.53
CA VAL A 73 3.87 15.70 3.24
C VAL A 73 3.94 16.40 4.59
N SER A 74 3.01 17.31 4.90
CA SER A 74 3.08 18.18 6.08
C SER A 74 2.95 17.40 7.39
N ASP A 75 3.50 17.96 8.47
CA ASP A 75 3.42 17.36 9.82
C ASP A 75 1.96 17.20 10.26
N GLU A 76 1.13 18.20 10.01
CA GLU A 76 -0.29 18.19 10.36
C GLU A 76 -1.05 17.08 9.63
N ASN A 77 -0.70 16.82 8.37
CA ASN A 77 -1.32 15.75 7.57
C ASN A 77 -0.88 14.36 8.06
N VAL A 78 0.40 14.21 8.42
CA VAL A 78 0.92 12.99 9.02
C VAL A 78 0.22 12.70 10.35
N GLU A 79 0.09 13.71 11.23
CA GLU A 79 -0.59 13.59 12.51
C GLU A 79 -2.06 13.17 12.34
N ARG A 80 -2.81 13.81 11.43
CA ARG A 80 -4.20 13.43 11.15
C ARG A 80 -4.33 11.96 10.73
N ILE A 81 -3.45 11.48 9.86
CA ILE A 81 -3.48 10.08 9.41
C ILE A 81 -3.19 9.15 10.59
N VAL A 82 -2.16 9.45 11.39
CA VAL A 82 -1.80 8.66 12.57
C VAL A 82 -2.97 8.57 13.55
N GLU A 83 -3.61 9.69 13.86
CA GLU A 83 -4.80 9.75 14.72
C GLU A 83 -5.95 8.90 14.16
N ARG A 84 -6.25 9.04 12.86
CA ARG A 84 -7.32 8.26 12.21
C ARG A 84 -7.04 6.76 12.22
N VAL A 85 -5.80 6.35 11.97
CA VAL A 85 -5.40 4.94 12.05
C VAL A 85 -5.53 4.44 13.49
N TRP A 86 -5.07 5.21 14.47
CA TRP A 86 -5.24 4.88 15.88
C TRP A 86 -6.69 4.71 16.31
N ASP A 87 -7.60 5.48 15.71
CA ASP A 87 -9.04 5.42 15.94
C ASP A 87 -9.77 4.32 15.18
N GLY A 88 -9.08 3.62 14.26
CA GLY A 88 -9.60 2.41 13.59
C GLY A 88 -9.55 2.44 12.07
N MET A 89 -9.14 3.53 11.43
CA MET A 89 -8.96 3.59 9.98
C MET A 89 -7.88 2.59 9.53
N GLY A 90 -8.18 1.80 8.51
CA GLY A 90 -7.21 0.93 7.86
C GLY A 90 -6.17 1.71 7.04
N PHE A 91 -4.95 1.22 6.95
CA PHE A 91 -3.88 1.85 6.17
C PHE A 91 -3.13 0.83 5.32
N ILE A 92 -3.03 1.09 4.01
CA ILE A 92 -2.38 0.20 3.04
C ILE A 92 -1.30 0.98 2.28
N PRO A 93 -0.07 1.07 2.83
CA PRO A 93 1.08 1.63 2.12
C PRO A 93 1.59 0.65 1.06
N LEU A 94 1.82 1.16 -0.14
CA LEU A 94 2.26 0.38 -1.30
C LEU A 94 3.69 0.72 -1.69
N HIS A 95 4.49 -0.32 -1.95
CA HIS A 95 5.80 -0.21 -2.59
C HIS A 95 6.75 0.79 -1.89
N SER A 96 7.22 1.82 -2.59
CA SER A 96 8.13 2.86 -2.11
C SER A 96 7.59 3.63 -0.89
N SER A 97 6.28 3.52 -0.62
CA SER A 97 5.64 4.03 0.59
C SER A 97 6.15 3.42 1.89
N HIS A 98 7.06 2.44 1.83
CA HIS A 98 7.85 2.03 3.00
C HIS A 98 8.58 3.22 3.65
N LEU A 99 8.96 4.25 2.90
CA LEU A 99 9.55 5.51 3.42
C LEU A 99 8.53 6.64 3.64
N SER A 100 7.23 6.36 3.53
CA SER A 100 6.21 7.37 3.78
C SER A 100 6.22 7.82 5.24
N ARG A 101 6.07 9.13 5.46
CA ARG A 101 6.04 9.71 6.81
C ARG A 101 4.95 9.11 7.70
N PRO A 102 3.71 8.86 7.22
CA PRO A 102 2.69 8.19 8.04
C PRO A 102 3.11 6.78 8.48
N LEU A 103 3.69 5.97 7.59
CA LEU A 103 4.12 4.61 7.95
C LEU A 103 5.25 4.63 8.99
N ILE A 104 6.27 5.46 8.77
CA ILE A 104 7.38 5.63 9.73
C ILE A 104 6.85 6.04 11.10
N SER A 105 5.95 7.03 11.16
CA SER A 105 5.33 7.49 12.41
C SER A 105 4.51 6.40 13.10
N LEU A 106 3.76 5.60 12.33
CA LEU A 106 2.96 4.49 12.86
C LEU A 106 3.83 3.34 13.38
N LEU A 107 4.92 3.01 12.68
CA LEU A 107 5.75 1.85 13.02
C LEU A 107 6.85 2.16 14.03
N GLY A 108 7.24 3.43 14.19
CA GLY A 108 8.29 3.85 15.12
C GLY A 108 9.68 3.31 14.72
N ARG A 109 9.91 3.10 13.42
CA ARG A 109 11.15 2.58 12.83
C ARG A 109 11.49 3.34 11.55
N THR A 110 12.72 3.18 11.05
CA THR A 110 13.14 3.91 9.84
C THR A 110 12.48 3.37 8.58
N CYS A 111 11.98 2.12 8.60
CA CYS A 111 11.36 1.44 7.47
C CYS A 111 12.28 1.37 6.24
N ARG A 112 13.59 1.53 6.42
CA ARG A 112 14.57 1.39 5.35
C ARG A 112 14.72 -0.09 4.98
N ILE A 113 14.97 -0.33 3.70
CA ILE A 113 15.32 -1.63 3.14
C ILE A 113 16.84 -1.73 2.98
N GLY A 114 17.36 -2.95 2.95
CA GLY A 114 18.80 -3.23 2.92
C GLY A 114 19.43 -2.92 1.57
N SER A 115 18.71 -3.21 0.50
CA SER A 115 19.11 -2.94 -0.88
C SER A 115 17.88 -2.71 -1.76
N TRP A 116 18.12 -2.07 -2.89
CA TRP A 116 17.17 -1.99 -3.99
C TRP A 116 17.92 -1.96 -5.33
N ASP A 117 17.28 -2.43 -6.40
CA ASP A 117 17.79 -2.37 -7.77
C ASP A 117 16.64 -2.25 -8.77
N GLU A 118 16.71 -1.28 -9.68
CA GLU A 118 15.72 -1.04 -10.74
C GLU A 118 16.08 -1.82 -12.03
N ASP A 119 16.40 -3.10 -11.87
CA ASP A 119 16.89 -3.96 -12.95
C ASP A 119 15.79 -4.48 -13.90
N GLY A 120 14.52 -4.32 -13.53
CA GLY A 120 13.36 -4.76 -14.32
C GLY A 120 13.22 -6.28 -14.42
N MET A 121 13.86 -7.01 -13.51
CA MET A 121 13.87 -8.47 -13.53
C MET A 121 12.63 -9.06 -12.85
N PRO A 122 12.34 -10.35 -13.08
CA PRO A 122 11.17 -10.99 -12.49
C PRO A 122 11.22 -11.10 -10.96
N GLU A 123 10.08 -10.91 -10.32
CA GLU A 123 9.83 -11.20 -8.91
C GLU A 123 8.88 -12.38 -8.79
N LYS A 124 9.26 -13.40 -8.02
CA LYS A 124 8.35 -14.48 -7.66
C LYS A 124 7.81 -14.25 -6.24
N LEU A 125 6.50 -14.07 -6.13
CA LEU A 125 5.80 -13.89 -4.87
C LEU A 125 5.26 -15.24 -4.39
N TYR A 126 5.65 -15.60 -3.16
CA TYR A 126 5.17 -16.79 -2.47
C TYR A 126 4.20 -16.40 -1.38
N VAL A 127 3.03 -17.04 -1.36
CA VAL A 127 2.09 -17.01 -0.25
C VAL A 127 2.61 -17.92 0.85
N ILE A 128 2.78 -17.40 2.06
CA ILE A 128 3.40 -18.15 3.16
C ILE A 128 2.50 -18.32 4.39
N GLU A 129 1.36 -17.63 4.44
CA GLU A 129 0.41 -17.70 5.55
C GLU A 129 -1.03 -17.72 5.05
N ASP A 130 -1.88 -18.55 5.68
CA ASP A 130 -3.32 -18.59 5.44
C ASP A 130 -3.98 -17.41 6.17
N HIS A 131 -4.56 -16.49 5.39
CA HIS A 131 -5.05 -15.21 5.87
C HIS A 131 -6.16 -14.70 4.95
N PRO A 132 -7.13 -13.89 5.42
CA PRO A 132 -8.18 -13.33 4.56
C PRO A 132 -7.66 -12.58 3.30
N ILE A 133 -6.45 -12.01 3.40
CA ILE A 133 -5.78 -11.34 2.27
C ILE A 133 -5.26 -12.34 1.22
N THR A 134 -4.82 -13.53 1.65
CA THR A 134 -4.21 -14.57 0.82
C THR A 134 -5.19 -15.66 0.39
N GLU A 135 -6.44 -15.62 0.84
CA GLU A 135 -7.46 -16.61 0.50
C GLU A 135 -7.64 -16.73 -1.03
N GLY A 136 -7.40 -17.92 -1.56
CA GLY A 136 -7.48 -18.21 -2.99
C GLY A 136 -6.35 -17.63 -3.84
N VAL A 137 -5.34 -17.00 -3.22
CA VAL A 137 -4.15 -16.49 -3.90
C VAL A 137 -3.11 -17.60 -3.99
N GLU A 138 -2.68 -17.91 -5.20
CA GLU A 138 -1.56 -18.81 -5.46
C GLU A 138 -0.26 -18.02 -5.63
N ASN A 139 0.88 -18.71 -5.53
CA ASN A 139 2.18 -18.15 -5.89
C ASN A 139 2.16 -17.63 -7.33
N PHE A 140 2.79 -16.49 -7.58
CA PHE A 140 2.81 -15.88 -8.92
C PHE A 140 4.10 -15.15 -9.20
N ILE A 141 4.30 -14.79 -10.48
CA ILE A 141 5.47 -14.06 -10.94
C ILE A 141 5.00 -12.74 -11.52
N LEU A 142 5.65 -11.65 -11.11
CA LEU A 142 5.60 -10.38 -11.81
C LEU A 142 6.80 -10.33 -12.77
N PRO A 143 6.58 -10.13 -14.08
CA PRO A 143 7.65 -10.26 -15.07
C PRO A 143 8.69 -9.15 -14.98
N HIS A 144 8.29 -7.96 -14.56
CA HIS A 144 9.15 -6.78 -14.46
C HIS A 144 8.83 -5.99 -13.19
N THR A 145 9.83 -5.75 -12.35
CA THR A 145 9.72 -4.88 -11.19
C THR A 145 11.10 -4.39 -10.75
N GLU A 146 11.12 -3.41 -9.84
CA GLU A 146 12.25 -3.13 -8.95
C GLU A 146 12.39 -4.22 -7.88
N THR A 147 13.65 -4.60 -7.60
CA THR A 147 14.08 -5.54 -6.56
C THR A 147 14.24 -4.80 -5.23
N TYR A 148 13.65 -5.31 -4.14
CA TYR A 148 13.91 -4.86 -2.76
C TYR A 148 14.57 -5.99 -1.95
N GLY A 149 15.53 -5.65 -1.11
CA GLY A 149 16.25 -6.61 -0.28
C GLY A 149 16.16 -6.34 1.22
N GLU A 150 16.15 -7.42 2.00
CA GLU A 150 16.31 -7.38 3.45
C GLU A 150 17.70 -6.85 3.88
N PRO A 151 17.86 -6.30 5.10
CA PRO A 151 16.85 -6.17 6.15
C PRO A 151 15.86 -5.03 5.89
N PHE A 152 14.59 -5.30 6.16
CA PHE A 152 13.55 -4.28 6.27
C PHE A 152 13.43 -3.83 7.75
N ASP A 153 13.84 -2.60 8.06
CA ASP A 153 13.83 -2.04 9.43
C ASP A 153 12.41 -1.66 9.86
N VAL A 154 11.63 -2.68 10.22
CA VAL A 154 10.26 -2.58 10.75
C VAL A 154 10.16 -3.34 12.07
N PRO A 155 9.20 -3.00 12.94
CA PRO A 155 8.94 -3.84 14.11
C PRO A 155 8.41 -5.21 13.67
N PRO A 156 8.49 -6.24 14.54
CA PRO A 156 7.93 -7.55 14.25
C PRO A 156 6.50 -7.44 13.69
N PRO A 157 6.26 -7.97 12.48
CA PRO A 157 4.91 -8.06 11.89
C PRO A 157 3.97 -8.90 12.76
N GLU A 158 2.67 -8.61 12.67
CA GLU A 158 1.63 -9.51 13.18
C GLU A 158 1.62 -10.80 12.34
N SER A 159 1.62 -10.64 11.02
CA SER A 159 1.72 -11.74 10.05
C SER A 159 2.65 -11.34 8.90
N ILE A 160 3.32 -12.34 8.32
CA ILE A 160 4.07 -12.19 7.07
C ILE A 160 3.31 -13.05 6.05
N LEU A 161 2.67 -12.39 5.09
CA LEU A 161 1.75 -13.03 4.16
C LEU A 161 2.44 -13.45 2.87
N PHE A 162 3.42 -12.64 2.44
CA PHE A 162 4.17 -12.87 1.21
C PHE A 162 5.67 -12.75 1.43
N ILE A 163 6.42 -13.64 0.77
CA ILE A 163 7.86 -13.51 0.56
C ILE A 163 8.12 -13.42 -0.93
N SER A 164 8.87 -12.41 -1.34
CA SER A 164 9.39 -12.28 -2.69
C SER A 164 10.77 -12.92 -2.78
N ILE A 165 11.00 -13.63 -3.88
CA ILE A 165 12.32 -14.11 -4.30
C ILE A 165 12.59 -13.48 -5.67
N PHE A 166 13.67 -12.72 -5.77
CA PHE A 166 14.12 -12.06 -6.98
C PHE A 166 15.13 -12.91 -7.76
N HIS A 167 15.39 -12.53 -9.00
CA HIS A 167 16.22 -13.31 -9.93
C HIS A 167 17.65 -13.59 -9.43
N ASP A 168 18.22 -12.67 -8.65
CA ASP A 168 19.56 -12.73 -8.07
C ASP A 168 19.61 -13.51 -6.74
N GLY A 169 18.47 -14.05 -6.30
CA GLY A 169 18.32 -14.74 -5.02
C GLY A 169 18.04 -13.80 -3.83
N THR A 170 17.92 -12.50 -4.05
CA THR A 170 17.46 -11.54 -3.04
C THR A 170 16.06 -11.92 -2.57
N ILE A 171 15.81 -11.75 -1.28
CA ILE A 171 14.50 -12.02 -0.67
C ILE A 171 13.93 -10.77 0.00
N PHE A 172 12.62 -10.71 0.11
CA PHE A 172 11.93 -9.63 0.82
C PHE A 172 10.60 -10.07 1.44
N LYS A 173 10.31 -9.63 2.66
CA LYS A 173 8.96 -9.73 3.26
C LYS A 173 8.01 -8.77 2.54
N SER A 174 7.40 -9.23 1.45
CA SER A 174 6.69 -8.38 0.48
C SER A 174 5.23 -8.14 0.77
N GLY A 175 4.65 -8.82 1.76
CA GLY A 175 3.34 -8.47 2.30
C GLY A 175 3.29 -8.77 3.78
N VAL A 176 3.10 -7.73 4.59
CA VAL A 176 3.19 -7.83 6.05
C VAL A 176 2.10 -6.98 6.70
N THR A 177 1.62 -7.45 7.84
CA THR A 177 0.56 -6.78 8.58
C THR A 177 1.04 -6.30 9.95
N TRP A 178 0.42 -5.23 10.44
CA TRP A 178 0.54 -4.79 11.83
C TRP A 178 -0.79 -4.26 12.34
N ARG A 179 -0.89 -4.18 13.68
CA ARG A 179 -1.91 -3.37 14.36
C ARG A 179 -1.28 -2.18 15.08
N ARG A 180 -1.97 -1.04 15.01
CA ARG A 180 -1.63 0.16 15.79
C ARG A 180 -2.88 0.70 16.45
N LYS A 181 -2.98 0.48 17.76
CA LYS A 181 -4.21 0.68 18.53
C LYS A 181 -5.36 -0.07 17.85
N LYS A 182 -6.39 0.63 17.34
CA LYS A 182 -7.54 0.01 16.66
C LYS A 182 -7.33 -0.22 15.17
N GLY A 183 -6.36 0.48 14.56
CA GLY A 183 -6.10 0.42 13.13
C GLY A 183 -5.30 -0.80 12.71
N ARG A 184 -5.57 -1.24 11.49
CA ARG A 184 -4.88 -2.34 10.81
C ARG A 184 -4.05 -1.78 9.65
N ILE A 185 -2.81 -2.23 9.55
CA ILE A 185 -1.87 -1.81 8.52
C ILE A 185 -1.50 -3.03 7.68
N PHE A 186 -1.62 -2.92 6.36
CA PHE A 186 -1.14 -3.93 5.42
C PHE A 186 -0.18 -3.28 4.43
N TYR A 187 1.12 -3.54 4.57
CA TYR A 187 2.11 -3.12 3.58
C TYR A 187 2.22 -4.18 2.49
N PHE A 188 2.23 -3.75 1.23
CA PHE A 188 2.41 -4.62 0.08
C PHE A 188 3.44 -4.03 -0.90
N ARG A 189 4.47 -4.82 -1.21
CA ARG A 189 5.67 -4.35 -1.93
C ARG A 189 5.48 -4.08 -3.42
N PRO A 190 4.70 -4.85 -4.20
CA PRO A 190 4.53 -4.57 -5.63
C PRO A 190 4.00 -3.16 -5.91
N GLY A 191 4.64 -2.43 -6.83
CA GLY A 191 4.13 -1.14 -7.27
C GLY A 191 5.10 -0.13 -7.90
N HIS A 192 6.27 -0.54 -8.39
CA HIS A 192 7.22 0.40 -8.99
C HIS A 192 6.58 1.09 -10.21
N GLU A 193 6.66 2.43 -10.26
CA GLU A 193 5.81 3.26 -11.12
C GLU A 193 6.10 3.13 -12.62
N THR A 194 7.28 2.65 -12.99
CA THR A 194 7.68 2.45 -14.39
C THR A 194 7.20 1.11 -14.97
N TYR A 195 6.47 0.31 -14.17
CA TYR A 195 5.87 -0.95 -14.61
C TYR A 195 4.35 -0.95 -14.38
N PRO A 196 3.55 -1.63 -15.23
CA PRO A 196 2.09 -1.65 -15.15
C PRO A 196 1.55 -2.56 -14.02
N ILE A 197 2.23 -2.60 -12.86
CA ILE A 197 1.92 -3.49 -11.73
C ILE A 197 0.47 -3.33 -11.23
N PHE A 198 -0.05 -2.11 -11.19
CA PHE A 198 -1.43 -1.85 -10.73
C PHE A 198 -2.49 -2.04 -11.83
N TYR A 199 -2.14 -2.68 -12.94
CA TYR A 199 -3.11 -3.27 -13.87
C TYR A 199 -3.18 -4.80 -13.74
N GLU A 200 -2.28 -5.42 -12.97
CA GLU A 200 -2.28 -6.86 -12.78
C GLU A 200 -3.37 -7.31 -11.82
N GLU A 201 -4.28 -8.15 -12.31
CA GLU A 201 -5.47 -8.58 -11.57
C GLU A 201 -5.12 -9.24 -10.24
N LYS A 202 -4.06 -10.06 -10.19
CA LYS A 202 -3.59 -10.70 -8.96
C LYS A 202 -3.17 -9.67 -7.89
N VAL A 203 -2.47 -8.61 -8.30
CA VAL A 203 -2.04 -7.52 -7.41
C VAL A 203 -3.25 -6.75 -6.91
N LEU A 204 -4.14 -6.36 -7.82
CA LEU A 204 -5.35 -5.62 -7.49
C LEU A 204 -6.31 -6.40 -6.59
N GLU A 205 -6.41 -7.71 -6.78
CA GLU A 205 -7.19 -8.61 -5.93
C GLU A 205 -6.62 -8.70 -4.52
N ILE A 206 -5.30 -8.79 -4.36
CA ILE A 206 -4.63 -8.75 -3.04
C ILE A 206 -4.89 -7.41 -2.34
N ILE A 207 -4.77 -6.29 -3.06
CA ILE A 207 -5.09 -4.95 -2.50
C ILE A 207 -6.55 -4.88 -2.07
N ARG A 208 -7.47 -5.38 -2.89
CA ARG A 208 -8.90 -5.43 -2.58
C ARG A 208 -9.16 -6.24 -1.30
N ARG A 209 -8.57 -7.43 -1.16
CA ARG A 209 -8.70 -8.23 0.06
C ARG A 209 -8.05 -7.55 1.27
N GLY A 210 -6.94 -6.84 1.04
CA GLY A 210 -6.32 -5.93 2.01
C GLY A 210 -7.29 -4.88 2.53
N VAL A 211 -8.09 -4.26 1.65
CA VAL A 211 -9.14 -3.29 2.02
C VAL A 211 -10.16 -3.94 2.95
N TYR A 212 -10.72 -5.09 2.58
CA TYR A 212 -11.69 -5.78 3.43
C TYR A 212 -11.11 -6.14 4.79
N TRP A 213 -9.88 -6.67 4.83
CA TRP A 213 -9.25 -7.02 6.09
C TRP A 213 -8.97 -5.79 6.97
N ALA A 214 -8.55 -4.68 6.36
CA ALA A 214 -8.18 -3.47 7.05
C ALA A 214 -9.38 -2.64 7.55
N SER A 215 -10.56 -2.79 6.93
CA SER A 215 -11.78 -2.07 7.34
C SER A 215 -12.39 -2.58 8.65
N PHE A 216 -11.98 -3.75 9.14
CA PHE A 216 -12.49 -4.30 10.40
C PHE A 216 -11.71 -3.74 11.60
N SER A 217 -12.26 -2.72 12.26
CA SER A 217 -11.82 -2.30 13.59
C SER A 217 -12.51 -3.18 14.65
N LEU A 218 -11.76 -3.65 15.66
CA LEU A 218 -12.34 -4.31 16.85
C LEU A 218 -12.89 -3.28 17.85
#